data_AF-A0A8K0KT61-F1
#
_entry.id   AF-A0A8K0KT61-F1
#
_cell.length_a   1.000
_cell.length_b   1.000
_cell.length_c   1.000
_cell.angle_alpha   90.00
_cell.angle_beta   90.00
_cell.angle_gamma   90.00
#
_symmetry.space_group_name_H-M   'P 1'
#
loop_
_entity.id
_entity.type
_entity.pdbx_description
1 polymer ?
#
loop_
_entity_poly.entity_id
_entity_poly.type
_entity_poly.pdbx_seq_one_letter_code
_entity_poly.pdbx_strand_id
1 'polypeptide(L)'
;MNLEDDYKFAHRLQKQIDEEEKKRTTARYDLEIVKSFIPSTSFAKPLPNSSQTLSLVDSSLEFTDPNPDIHALFLHFNDVFFWSKLLAVEVKWSPRMTSCAGICCYQGRGGLCSIRLSLPLLKLRPRKDLVETLLHEMIHAYLFVTCNNRDRDGHGPEFHKHMHRINRSA
;
A
#
# COMPACT_ATOMS: atom_id res chain seq x y z
N MET A 1 17.85 26.20 17.27
CA MET A 1 17.89 25.07 16.32
C MET A 1 18.69 25.53 15.12
N ASN A 2 19.84 24.89 14.86
CA ASN A 2 20.87 25.39 13.96
C ASN A 2 20.78 24.67 12.61
N LEU A 3 20.30 25.36 11.57
CA LEU A 3 20.05 24.79 10.23
C LEU A 3 21.27 24.11 9.61
N GLU A 4 22.48 24.56 9.98
CA GLU A 4 23.74 24.00 9.50
C GLU A 4 23.98 22.57 10.02
N ASP A 5 23.56 22.28 11.25
CA ASP A 5 23.73 20.98 11.88
C ASP A 5 22.71 19.97 11.33
N ASP A 6 21.49 20.43 11.05
CA ASP A 6 20.44 19.64 10.38
C ASP A 6 20.85 19.29 8.94
N TYR A 7 21.44 20.23 8.20
CA TYR A 7 21.96 19.98 6.85
C TYR A 7 23.10 18.95 6.84
N LYS A 8 24.04 19.04 7.78
CA LYS A 8 25.13 18.06 7.94
C LYS A 8 24.61 16.69 8.38
N PHE A 9 23.52 16.63 9.14
CA PHE A 9 22.88 15.38 9.49
C PHE A 9 22.19 14.74 8.27
N ALA A 10 21.41 15.51 7.52
CA ALA A 10 20.75 15.06 6.30
C ALA A 10 21.74 14.53 5.25
N HIS A 11 22.87 15.24 5.04
CA HIS A 11 23.89 14.81 4.08
C HIS A 11 24.62 13.53 4.52
N ARG A 12 24.81 13.32 5.83
CA ARG A 12 25.38 12.05 6.34
C ARG A 12 24.41 10.90 6.14
N LEU A 13 23.12 11.13 6.37
CA LEU A 13 22.08 10.12 6.20
C LEU A 13 21.93 9.73 4.72
N GLN A 14 21.93 10.72 3.81
CA GLN A 14 21.88 10.45 2.36
C GLN A 14 23.07 9.60 1.90
N LYS A 15 24.28 9.92 2.39
CA LYS A 15 25.49 9.15 2.04
C LYS A 15 25.39 7.69 2.53
N GLN A 16 24.83 7.46 3.71
CA GLN A 16 24.63 6.10 4.23
C GLN A 16 23.60 5.32 3.42
N ILE A 17 22.51 5.96 3.01
CA ILE A 17 21.48 5.36 2.14
C ILE A 17 22.10 4.96 0.79
N ASP A 18 22.88 5.84 0.17
CA ASP A 18 23.52 5.57 -1.12
C ASP A 18 24.55 4.43 -1.03
N GLU A 19 25.27 4.30 0.09
CA GLU A 19 26.21 3.20 0.36
C GLU A 19 25.50 1.87 0.58
N GLU A 20 24.38 1.86 1.31
CA GLU A 20 23.52 0.68 1.50
C GLU A 20 22.90 0.21 0.17
N GLU A 21 22.43 1.12 -0.68
CA GLU A 21 21.89 0.80 -2.01
C GLU A 21 22.96 0.19 -2.93
N LYS A 22 24.19 0.69 -2.90
CA LYS A 22 25.31 0.10 -3.66
C LYS A 22 25.63 -1.31 -3.19
N LYS A 23 25.63 -1.57 -1.88
CA LYS A 23 25.83 -2.93 -1.33
C LYS A 23 24.70 -3.86 -1.76
N ARG A 24 23.44 -3.40 -1.70
CA ARG A 24 22.26 -4.18 -2.08
C ARG A 24 22.21 -4.48 -3.58
N THR A 25 22.68 -3.55 -4.40
CA THR A 25 22.79 -3.73 -5.86
C THR A 25 23.89 -4.72 -6.21
N THR A 26 25.04 -4.62 -5.54
CA THR A 26 26.15 -5.58 -5.71
C THR A 26 25.71 -6.99 -5.31
N ALA A 27 25.07 -7.14 -4.15
CA ALA A 27 24.54 -8.44 -3.69
C ALA A 27 23.48 -9.03 -4.63
N ARG A 28 22.66 -8.20 -5.29
CA ARG A 28 21.71 -8.64 -6.33
C ARG A 28 22.42 -9.13 -7.58
N TYR A 29 23.46 -8.42 -8.04
CA TYR A 29 24.28 -8.83 -9.17
C TYR A 29 25.00 -10.16 -8.91
N ASP A 30 25.59 -10.31 -7.72
CA ASP A 30 26.26 -11.54 -7.30
C ASP A 30 25.28 -12.72 -7.27
N LEU A 31 24.04 -12.51 -6.80
CA LEU A 31 23.01 -13.55 -6.77
C LEU A 31 22.52 -13.96 -8.18
N GLU A 32 22.48 -13.03 -9.14
CA GLU A 32 22.17 -13.36 -10.53
C GLU A 32 23.30 -14.15 -11.20
N ILE A 33 24.57 -13.84 -10.91
CA ILE A 33 25.70 -14.62 -11.40
C ILE A 33 25.69 -16.05 -10.84
N VAL A 34 25.36 -16.25 -9.56
CA VAL A 34 25.27 -17.60 -8.98
C VAL A 34 24.16 -18.44 -9.64
N LYS A 35 23.05 -17.81 -10.07
CA LYS A 35 21.96 -18.51 -10.76
C LYS A 35 22.31 -18.92 -12.19
N SER A 36 23.23 -18.23 -12.86
CA SER A 36 23.61 -18.52 -14.25
C SER A 36 24.61 -19.69 -14.39
N PHE A 37 25.20 -20.17 -13.29
CA PHE A 37 26.18 -21.27 -13.27
C PHE A 37 25.61 -22.66 -12.90
N ILE A 38 24.29 -22.79 -12.64
CA ILE A 38 23.67 -24.08 -12.28
C ILE A 38 23.18 -24.82 -13.55
N PRO A 39 23.64 -26.06 -13.85
CA PRO A 39 23.23 -26.77 -15.05
C PRO A 39 21.78 -27.29 -14.97
N SER A 40 21.02 -27.04 -16.03
CA SER A 40 19.64 -27.48 -16.25
C SER A 40 19.52 -29.00 -16.22
N THR A 41 19.02 -29.57 -15.11
CA THR A 41 18.49 -30.94 -15.09
C THR A 41 16.99 -30.90 -14.81
N SER A 42 16.25 -31.44 -15.77
CA SER A 42 14.81 -31.47 -15.86
C SER A 42 14.20 -32.41 -14.83
N PHE A 43 13.58 -31.85 -13.79
CA PHE A 43 12.42 -32.44 -13.13
C PHE A 43 11.47 -31.31 -12.75
N ALA A 44 10.27 -31.34 -13.30
CA ALA A 44 9.19 -30.42 -12.96
C ALA A 44 8.95 -30.46 -11.44
N LYS A 45 9.26 -29.36 -10.76
CA LYS A 45 8.74 -29.08 -9.42
C LYS A 45 7.64 -28.02 -9.56
N PRO A 46 6.54 -28.12 -8.79
CA PRO A 46 5.48 -27.13 -8.82
C PRO A 46 6.08 -25.76 -8.47
N LEU A 47 5.70 -24.75 -9.23
CA LEU A 47 6.00 -23.34 -8.98
C LEU A 47 5.72 -23.03 -7.49
N PRO A 48 6.70 -22.54 -6.71
CA PRO A 48 6.39 -22.03 -5.39
C PRO A 48 5.50 -20.81 -5.60
N ASN A 49 4.26 -20.91 -5.13
CA ASN A 49 3.36 -19.78 -4.97
C ASN A 49 4.16 -18.67 -4.28
N SER A 50 4.53 -17.62 -5.02
CA SER A 50 4.95 -16.36 -4.42
C SER A 50 3.72 -15.62 -3.92
N SER A 51 2.90 -16.32 -3.11
CA SER A 51 2.03 -15.68 -2.16
C SER A 51 2.95 -15.20 -1.04
N GLN A 52 3.72 -14.14 -1.29
CA GLN A 52 4.15 -13.31 -0.18
C GLN A 52 2.86 -12.75 0.41
N THR A 53 2.36 -13.44 1.43
CA THR A 53 1.33 -12.92 2.31
C THR A 53 1.87 -11.58 2.80
N LEU A 54 1.32 -10.48 2.29
CA LEU A 54 1.65 -9.14 2.75
C LEU A 54 1.20 -9.07 4.21
N SER A 55 2.11 -9.41 5.11
CA SER A 55 1.91 -9.22 6.54
C SER A 55 1.78 -7.71 6.75
N LEU A 56 0.65 -7.27 7.31
CA LEU A 56 0.40 -5.85 7.59
C LEU A 56 1.26 -5.32 8.75
N VAL A 57 2.09 -6.17 9.34
CA VAL A 57 3.10 -5.87 10.35
C VAL A 57 4.53 -6.16 9.88
N ASP A 58 4.78 -6.24 8.56
CA ASP A 58 6.14 -6.36 8.03
C ASP A 58 6.95 -5.07 8.29
N SER A 59 8.17 -5.19 8.79
CA SER A 59 9.13 -4.08 8.94
C SER A 59 9.38 -3.34 7.61
N SER A 60 9.14 -3.98 6.46
CA SER A 60 9.19 -3.31 5.17
C SER A 60 8.17 -2.16 5.02
N LEU A 61 7.11 -2.13 5.84
CA LEU A 61 6.08 -1.08 5.81
C LEU A 61 6.55 0.26 6.39
N GLU A 62 7.63 0.25 7.15
CA GLU A 62 8.26 1.47 7.70
C GLU A 62 9.02 2.25 6.62
N PHE A 63 9.32 1.62 5.48
CA PHE A 63 10.03 2.25 4.36
C PHE A 63 9.05 2.76 3.30
N THR A 64 9.46 3.82 2.60
CA THR A 64 8.76 4.34 1.44
C THR A 64 8.89 3.38 0.26
N ASP A 65 7.77 3.06 -0.38
CA ASP A 65 7.77 2.35 -1.66
C ASP A 65 7.90 3.37 -2.79
N PRO A 66 8.95 3.32 -3.63
CA PRO A 66 9.12 4.28 -4.72
C PRO A 66 8.07 4.12 -5.83
N ASN A 67 7.42 2.96 -5.95
CA ASN A 67 6.42 2.70 -6.98
C ASN A 67 5.27 1.80 -6.47
N PRO A 68 4.39 2.33 -5.59
CA PRO A 68 3.30 1.56 -5.03
C PRO A 68 2.22 1.24 -6.08
N ASP A 69 1.95 -0.05 -6.27
CA ASP A 69 0.81 -0.52 -7.07
C ASP A 69 -0.47 -0.55 -6.22
N ILE A 70 -1.24 0.54 -6.29
CA ILE A 70 -2.51 0.68 -5.57
C ILE A 70 -3.60 -0.27 -6.06
N HIS A 71 -3.54 -0.72 -7.32
CA HIS A 71 -4.53 -1.63 -7.87
C HIS A 71 -4.29 -3.05 -7.35
N ALA A 72 -3.03 -3.49 -7.32
CA ALA A 72 -2.66 -4.75 -6.70
C ALA A 72 -3.01 -4.79 -5.20
N LEU A 73 -2.70 -3.72 -4.45
CA LEU A 73 -3.09 -3.58 -3.04
C LEU A 73 -4.60 -3.64 -2.86
N PHE A 74 -5.35 -2.89 -3.67
CA PHE A 74 -6.81 -2.88 -3.60
C PHE A 74 -7.43 -4.25 -3.87
N LEU A 75 -6.98 -4.95 -4.92
CA LEU A 75 -7.47 -6.30 -5.24
C LEU A 75 -7.15 -7.28 -4.12
N HIS A 76 -5.94 -7.22 -3.59
CA HIS A 76 -5.52 -8.06 -2.47
C HIS A 76 -6.37 -7.80 -1.21
N PHE A 77 -6.53 -6.55 -0.80
CA PHE A 77 -7.33 -6.22 0.37
C PHE A 77 -8.82 -6.52 0.17
N ASN A 78 -9.34 -6.36 -1.05
CA ASN A 78 -10.72 -6.71 -1.36
C ASN A 78 -10.97 -8.21 -1.14
N ASP A 79 -10.03 -9.05 -1.58
CA ASP A 79 -10.09 -10.50 -1.37
C ASP A 79 -10.00 -10.85 0.13
N VAL A 80 -8.94 -10.36 0.80
CA VAL A 80 -8.62 -10.73 2.19
C VAL A 80 -9.62 -10.16 3.20
N PHE A 81 -10.02 -8.89 3.06
CA PHE A 81 -10.78 -8.18 4.10
C PHE A 81 -12.23 -7.89 3.74
N PHE A 82 -12.61 -7.92 2.46
CA PHE A 82 -13.93 -7.46 2.02
C PHE A 82 -14.72 -8.49 1.20
N TRP A 83 -14.33 -9.78 1.25
CA TRP A 83 -15.04 -10.89 0.60
C TRP A 83 -15.33 -10.63 -0.89
N SER A 84 -14.39 -9.98 -1.56
CA SER A 84 -14.48 -9.58 -2.96
C SER A 84 -15.70 -8.70 -3.31
N LYS A 85 -16.31 -8.01 -2.32
CA LYS A 85 -17.52 -7.19 -2.55
C LYS A 85 -17.26 -5.84 -3.21
N LEU A 86 -15.99 -5.40 -3.30
CA LEU A 86 -15.62 -4.10 -3.84
C LEU A 86 -15.25 -4.12 -5.32
N LEU A 87 -15.54 -5.18 -6.08
CA LEU A 87 -15.15 -5.29 -7.49
C LEU A 87 -15.70 -4.17 -8.40
N ALA A 88 -16.82 -3.56 -8.01
CA ALA A 88 -17.42 -2.43 -8.73
C ALA A 88 -16.85 -1.06 -8.32
N VAL A 89 -15.91 -1.01 -7.37
CA VAL A 89 -15.29 0.22 -6.86
C VAL A 89 -14.02 0.51 -7.64
N GLU A 90 -13.89 1.75 -8.14
CA GLU A 90 -12.67 2.23 -8.78
C GLU A 90 -11.69 2.73 -7.70
N VAL A 91 -10.40 2.45 -7.84
CA VAL A 91 -9.33 3.10 -7.07
C VAL A 91 -8.40 3.85 -8.01
N LYS A 92 -8.00 5.09 -7.68
CA LYS A 92 -7.05 5.86 -8.48
C LYS A 92 -6.24 6.88 -7.71
N TRP A 93 -5.09 7.24 -8.27
CA TRP A 93 -4.30 8.38 -7.82
C TRP A 93 -4.95 9.71 -8.22
N SER A 94 -4.86 10.69 -7.32
CA SER A 94 -5.15 12.09 -7.60
C SER A 94 -3.85 12.90 -7.55
N PRO A 95 -3.39 13.48 -8.68
CA PRO A 95 -2.13 14.21 -8.73
C PRO A 95 -2.18 15.60 -8.06
N ARG A 96 -3.39 16.10 -7.75
CA ARG A 96 -3.61 17.47 -7.25
C ARG A 96 -4.34 17.54 -5.91
N MET A 97 -4.73 16.41 -5.32
CA MET A 97 -5.43 16.40 -4.04
C MET A 97 -4.44 16.66 -2.92
N THR A 98 -4.61 17.75 -2.17
CA THR A 98 -3.72 18.15 -1.08
C THR A 98 -4.45 18.42 0.23
N SER A 99 -5.79 18.39 0.23
CA SER A 99 -6.62 18.63 1.42
C SER A 99 -6.77 17.39 2.31
N CYS A 100 -6.66 16.19 1.74
CA CYS A 100 -6.78 14.91 2.45
C CYS A 100 -5.96 13.83 1.72
N ALA A 101 -5.54 12.79 2.45
CA ALA A 101 -4.74 11.69 1.91
C ALA A 101 -5.58 10.69 1.09
N GLY A 102 -6.84 10.51 1.44
CA GLY A 102 -7.82 9.66 0.76
C GLY A 102 -9.20 10.31 0.72
N ILE A 103 -10.02 9.90 -0.24
CA ILE A 103 -11.46 10.21 -0.23
C ILE A 103 -12.26 9.15 -1.01
N CYS A 104 -13.41 8.79 -0.46
CA CYS A 104 -14.40 7.94 -1.09
C CYS A 104 -15.53 8.79 -1.72
N CYS A 105 -15.69 8.71 -3.03
CA CYS A 105 -16.64 9.49 -3.81
C CYS A 105 -17.80 8.61 -4.28
N TYR A 106 -19.01 8.94 -3.83
CA TYR A 106 -20.26 8.28 -4.26
C TYR A 106 -20.95 9.10 -5.35
N GLN A 107 -21.18 8.52 -6.53
CA GLN A 107 -21.89 9.17 -7.64
C GLN A 107 -23.38 8.76 -7.69
N GLY A 108 -24.25 9.70 -7.31
CA GLY A 108 -25.63 9.85 -7.78
C GLY A 108 -26.52 8.58 -7.82
N ARG A 109 -27.51 8.59 -8.72
CA ARG A 109 -28.49 7.50 -8.90
C ARG A 109 -27.89 6.19 -9.46
N GLY A 110 -26.65 6.23 -9.94
CA GLY A 110 -25.95 5.08 -10.54
C GLY A 110 -25.18 4.20 -9.57
N GLY A 111 -25.05 4.58 -8.30
CA GLY A 111 -24.42 3.73 -7.28
C GLY A 111 -22.91 3.50 -7.46
N LEU A 112 -22.23 4.30 -8.28
CA LEU A 112 -20.80 4.15 -8.52
C LEU A 112 -19.99 4.74 -7.36
N CYS A 113 -18.99 4.00 -6.91
CA CYS A 113 -18.09 4.36 -5.82
C CYS A 113 -16.65 4.42 -6.33
N SER A 114 -15.93 5.50 -6.00
CA SER A 114 -14.56 5.74 -6.46
C SER A 114 -13.70 6.21 -5.30
N ILE A 115 -12.67 5.43 -4.97
CA ILE A 115 -11.64 5.78 -4.00
C ILE A 115 -10.54 6.56 -4.72
N ARG A 116 -10.16 7.71 -4.17
CA ARG A 116 -9.06 8.52 -4.68
C ARG A 116 -8.02 8.69 -3.59
N LEU A 117 -6.76 8.46 -3.93
CA LEU A 117 -5.62 8.62 -3.04
C LEU A 117 -4.77 9.82 -3.47
N SER A 118 -4.27 10.59 -2.52
CA SER A 118 -3.45 11.77 -2.81
C SER A 118 -2.04 11.35 -3.15
N LEU A 119 -1.64 11.55 -4.41
CA LEU A 119 -0.25 11.35 -4.79
C LEU A 119 0.67 12.35 -4.06
N PRO A 120 0.35 13.66 -3.96
CA PRO A 120 1.21 14.61 -3.24
C PRO A 120 1.44 14.28 -1.77
N LEU A 121 0.42 13.75 -1.08
CA LEU A 121 0.51 13.50 0.37
C LEU A 121 1.08 12.12 0.70
N LEU A 122 0.93 11.11 -0.17
CA LEU A 122 1.34 9.73 0.14
C LEU A 122 2.67 9.31 -0.51
N LYS A 123 3.13 9.99 -1.58
CA LYS A 123 4.31 9.56 -2.35
C LYS A 123 5.61 9.47 -1.52
N LEU A 124 5.78 10.33 -0.53
CA LEU A 124 6.99 10.39 0.30
C LEU A 124 6.78 9.85 1.72
N ARG A 125 5.61 9.24 1.97
CA ARG A 125 5.27 8.70 3.28
C ARG A 125 5.64 7.22 3.34
N PRO A 126 5.83 6.67 4.54
CA PRO A 126 6.00 5.23 4.73
C PRO A 126 4.87 4.45 4.04
N ARG A 127 5.16 3.25 3.55
CA ARG A 127 4.17 2.38 2.91
C ARG A 127 2.95 2.11 3.80
N LYS A 128 3.15 2.09 5.13
CA LYS A 128 2.07 2.01 6.13
C LYS A 128 0.98 3.06 5.93
N ASP A 129 1.34 4.32 5.70
CA ASP A 129 0.36 5.42 5.57
C ASP A 129 -0.53 5.21 4.34
N LEU A 130 0.04 4.72 3.23
CA LEU A 130 -0.72 4.36 2.04
C LEU A 130 -1.70 3.21 2.35
N VAL A 131 -1.22 2.15 3.00
CA VAL A 131 -2.02 0.97 3.33
C VAL A 131 -3.18 1.34 4.26
N GLU A 132 -2.91 2.08 5.32
CA GLU A 132 -3.92 2.52 6.29
C GLU A 132 -4.95 3.45 5.64
N THR A 133 -4.49 4.42 4.84
CA THR A 133 -5.40 5.32 4.10
C THR A 133 -6.27 4.54 3.13
N LEU A 134 -5.70 3.59 2.37
CA LEU A 134 -6.49 2.79 1.43
C LEU A 134 -7.52 1.92 2.17
N LEU A 135 -7.13 1.22 3.25
CA LEU A 135 -8.06 0.40 4.03
C LEU A 135 -9.18 1.24 4.65
N HIS A 136 -8.88 2.45 5.12
CA HIS A 136 -9.87 3.40 5.61
C HIS A 136 -10.93 3.71 4.54
N GLU A 137 -10.51 4.13 3.34
CA GLU A 137 -11.43 4.42 2.25
C GLU A 137 -12.20 3.18 1.76
N MET A 138 -11.58 1.99 1.83
CA MET A 138 -12.24 0.73 1.49
C MET A 138 -13.35 0.35 2.48
N ILE A 139 -13.22 0.69 3.78
CA ILE A 139 -14.32 0.50 4.74
C ILE A 139 -15.51 1.40 4.37
N HIS A 140 -15.26 2.67 4.05
CA HIS A 140 -16.31 3.59 3.57
C HIS A 140 -17.00 3.03 2.31
N ALA A 141 -16.21 2.59 1.33
CA ALA A 141 -16.74 1.97 0.11
C ALA A 141 -17.57 0.70 0.40
N TYR A 142 -17.12 -0.15 1.33
CA TYR A 142 -17.85 -1.36 1.71
C TYR A 142 -19.20 -1.04 2.33
N LEU A 143 -19.25 -0.12 3.29
CA LEU A 143 -20.51 0.28 3.93
C LEU A 143 -21.46 0.96 2.95
N PHE A 144 -20.94 1.70 1.96
CA PHE A 144 -21.75 2.22 0.88
C PHE A 144 -22.35 1.10 0.03
N VAL A 145 -21.53 0.13 -0.42
CA VAL A 145 -21.98 -0.96 -1.30
C VAL A 145 -22.96 -1.91 -0.61
N THR A 146 -22.71 -2.29 0.65
CA THR A 146 -23.49 -3.33 1.33
C THR A 146 -24.65 -2.77 2.16
N CYS A 147 -24.54 -1.53 2.64
CA CYS A 147 -25.52 -0.95 3.57
C CYS A 147 -26.14 0.35 3.03
N ASN A 148 -25.77 0.80 1.82
CA ASN A 148 -26.16 2.09 1.26
C ASN A 148 -25.89 3.26 2.21
N ASN A 149 -24.84 3.14 3.04
CA ASN A 149 -24.39 4.22 3.91
C ASN A 149 -23.66 5.27 3.07
N ARG A 150 -24.19 6.48 3.04
CA ARG A 150 -23.66 7.61 2.24
C ARG A 150 -22.94 8.65 3.09
N ASP A 151 -22.76 8.38 4.37
CA ASP A 151 -21.99 9.22 5.25
C ASP A 151 -20.51 9.14 4.85
N ARG A 152 -19.97 10.29 4.43
CA ARG A 152 -18.60 10.38 3.88
C ARG A 152 -17.55 10.47 4.98
N ASP A 153 -17.87 11.14 6.07
CA ASP A 153 -16.93 11.44 7.16
C ASP A 153 -17.32 10.73 8.46
N GLY A 154 -18.45 10.01 8.46
CA GLY A 154 -18.97 9.31 9.61
C GLY A 154 -18.27 7.98 9.91
N HIS A 155 -17.70 7.90 11.11
CA HIS A 155 -17.15 6.66 11.67
C HIS A 155 -18.14 6.05 12.66
N GLY A 156 -19.28 5.57 12.15
CA GLY A 156 -20.31 4.93 12.98
C GLY A 156 -19.84 3.59 13.58
N PRO A 157 -20.70 2.91 14.37
CA PRO A 157 -20.39 1.61 14.94
C PRO A 157 -19.96 0.56 13.91
N GLU A 158 -20.58 0.55 12.72
CA GLU A 158 -20.21 -0.38 11.64
C GLU A 158 -18.82 -0.11 11.09
N PHE A 159 -18.42 1.16 10.96
CA PHE A 159 -17.06 1.52 10.55
C PHE A 159 -16.03 0.97 11.55
N HIS A 160 -16.22 1.25 12.84
CA HIS A 160 -15.33 0.79 13.89
C HIS A 160 -15.25 -0.75 13.96
N LYS A 161 -16.36 -1.47 13.75
CA LYS A 161 -16.36 -2.93 13.67
C LYS A 161 -15.42 -3.45 12.59
N HIS A 162 -15.47 -2.90 11.37
CA HIS A 162 -14.57 -3.31 10.29
C HIS A 162 -13.12 -2.89 10.55
N MET A 163 -12.89 -1.67 11.04
CA MET A 163 -11.55 -1.19 11.43
C MET A 163 -10.90 -2.14 12.44
N HIS A 164 -11.60 -2.45 13.54
CA HIS A 164 -11.08 -3.36 14.57
C HIS A 164 -10.88 -4.79 14.06
N ARG A 165 -11.75 -5.29 13.17
CA ARG A 165 -11.59 -6.62 12.57
C ARG A 165 -10.33 -6.69 11.72
N ILE A 166 -10.07 -5.68 10.89
CA ILE A 166 -8.88 -5.61 10.03
C ILE A 166 -7.63 -5.50 10.90
N ASN A 167 -7.61 -4.58 11.88
CA ASN A 167 -6.46 -4.40 12.78
C ASN A 167 -6.10 -5.65 13.60
N ARG A 168 -7.07 -6.53 13.90
CA ARG A 168 -6.80 -7.81 14.58
C ARG A 168 -6.27 -8.91 13.66
N SER A 169 -6.46 -8.74 12.35
CA SER A 169 -6.01 -9.69 11.32
C SER A 169 -4.67 -9.27 10.71
N ALA A 170 -4.17 -8.11 11.14
CA ALA A 170 -2.99 -7.41 10.64
C ALA A 170 -1.77 -7.72 11.50
#